data_AF-A0A923D9E4-F1
#
_entry.id   AF-A0A923D9E4-F1
#
_cell.length_a   1.000
_cell.length_b   1.000
_cell.length_c   1.000
_cell.angle_alpha   90.00
_cell.angle_beta   90.00
_cell.angle_gamma   90.00
#
_symmetry.space_group_name_H-M   'P 1'
#
loop_
_entity.id
_entity.type
_entity.pdbx_description
1 polymer ?
#
loop_
_entity_poly.entity_id
_entity_poly.type
_entity_poly.pdbx_seq_one_letter_code
_entity_poly.pdbx_strand_id
1 'polypeptide(L)'
;MAKILRWALICALLIGFLPVRQAQAARGIPGSAEFGYGAWLHPNGAYFDQGLALLQDLSLDWVAIEVDWASMAASPEATVDFTKLDRAVATATRSGTAVLFSLTNPPDWATTPQDPIMPRLRNLF
;
A
#
# COMPACT_ATOMS: atom_id res chain seq x y z
N MET A 1 10.15 -39.47 -39.27
CA MET A 1 10.80 -38.16 -38.95
C MET A 1 9.89 -36.95 -39.19
N ALA A 2 9.26 -36.79 -40.35
CA ALA A 2 8.44 -35.59 -40.65
C ALA A 2 7.27 -35.31 -39.68
N LYS A 3 6.65 -36.35 -39.09
CA LYS A 3 5.59 -36.20 -38.08
C LYS A 3 6.11 -35.57 -36.79
N ILE A 4 7.25 -36.03 -36.29
CA ILE A 4 7.88 -35.52 -35.06
C ILE A 4 8.30 -34.06 -35.24
N LEU A 5 8.83 -33.71 -36.42
CA LEU A 5 9.20 -32.34 -36.77
C LEU A 5 7.98 -31.39 -36.82
N ARG A 6 6.83 -31.86 -37.34
CA ARG A 6 5.58 -31.10 -37.35
C ARG A 6 5.05 -30.84 -35.94
N TRP A 7 5.09 -31.84 -35.06
CA TRP A 7 4.67 -31.67 -33.67
C TRP A 7 5.61 -30.72 -32.91
N ALA A 8 6.92 -30.81 -33.14
CA ALA A 8 7.89 -29.89 -32.54
C ALA A 8 7.64 -28.43 -32.97
N LEU A 9 7.31 -28.20 -34.24
CA LEU A 9 6.96 -26.88 -34.77
C LEU A 9 5.66 -26.32 -34.16
N ILE A 10 4.63 -27.16 -34.00
CA ILE A 10 3.37 -26.77 -33.38
C ILE A 10 3.59 -26.39 -31.91
N CYS A 11 4.37 -27.18 -31.16
CA CYS A 11 4.70 -26.87 -29.77
C CYS A 11 5.50 -25.56 -29.64
N ALA A 12 6.48 -25.33 -30.51
CA ALA A 12 7.25 -24.09 -30.52
C ALA A 12 6.38 -22.86 -30.83
N LEU A 13 5.42 -22.99 -31.76
CA LEU A 13 4.47 -21.92 -32.08
C LEU A 13 3.54 -21.64 -30.89
N LEU A 14 3.05 -22.68 -30.21
CA LEU A 14 2.18 -22.53 -29.04
C LEU A 14 2.88 -21.86 -27.87
N ILE A 15 4.17 -22.13 -27.64
CA ILE A 15 4.96 -21.49 -26.58
C ILE A 15 5.19 -19.99 -26.89
N GLY A 16 5.36 -19.62 -28.17
CA GLY A 16 5.52 -18.23 -28.58
C GLY A 16 4.26 -17.36 -28.44
N PHE A 17 3.08 -17.98 -28.40
CA PHE A 17 1.79 -17.29 -28.23
C PHE A 17 1.28 -17.27 -26.79
N LEU A 18 2.00 -17.90 -25.84
CA LEU A 18 1.66 -17.77 -24.43
C LEU A 18 2.05 -16.36 -23.97
N PRO A 19 1.09 -15.52 -23.55
CA PRO A 19 1.44 -14.24 -22.95
C PRO A 19 2.15 -14.56 -21.63
N VAL A 20 3.48 -14.45 -21.61
CA VAL A 20 4.24 -14.36 -20.36
C VAL A 20 3.88 -13.01 -19.75
N ARG A 21 2.69 -12.94 -19.17
CA ARG A 21 2.35 -11.87 -18.24
C ARG A 21 3.21 -12.16 -17.03
N GLN A 22 4.35 -11.49 -16.94
CA GLN A 22 4.99 -11.32 -15.65
C GLN A 22 3.88 -10.83 -14.73
N ALA A 23 3.64 -11.55 -13.64
CA ALA A 23 2.78 -11.03 -12.60
C ALA A 23 3.38 -9.68 -12.22
N GLN A 24 2.71 -8.58 -12.56
CA GLN A 24 3.04 -7.26 -12.04
C GLN A 24 2.71 -7.29 -10.56
N ALA A 25 3.57 -7.94 -9.79
CA ALA A 25 3.76 -7.57 -8.41
C ALA A 25 4.21 -6.11 -8.48
N ALA A 26 3.46 -5.22 -7.85
CA ALA A 26 3.93 -3.85 -7.70
C ALA A 26 5.33 -3.94 -7.08
N ARG A 27 6.30 -3.26 -7.69
CA ARG A 27 7.64 -3.24 -7.16
C ARG A 27 7.60 -2.66 -5.75
N GLY A 28 8.43 -3.17 -4.86
CA GLY A 28 8.70 -2.47 -3.61
C GLY A 28 7.62 -2.48 -2.53
N ILE A 29 6.49 -3.19 -2.73
CA ILE A 29 5.46 -3.36 -1.68
C ILE A 29 5.76 -4.56 -0.77
N PRO A 30 5.17 -4.65 0.44
CA PRO A 30 5.32 -5.82 1.29
C PRO A 30 5.00 -7.13 0.57
N GLY A 31 5.93 -8.10 0.59
CA GLY A 31 5.79 -9.37 -0.11
C GLY A 31 6.36 -9.40 -1.54
N SER A 32 6.84 -8.28 -2.07
CA SER A 32 7.63 -8.23 -3.31
C SER A 32 9.07 -8.72 -3.08
N ALA A 33 9.66 -9.38 -4.09
CA ALA A 33 11.09 -9.73 -4.09
C ALA A 33 12.00 -8.51 -4.39
N GLU A 34 11.43 -7.44 -4.94
CA GLU A 34 12.13 -6.22 -5.34
C GLU A 34 12.06 -5.17 -4.23
N PHE A 35 13.18 -4.48 -3.99
CA PHE A 35 13.27 -3.36 -3.06
C PHE A 35 12.47 -2.16 -3.56
N GLY A 36 11.80 -1.48 -2.62
CA GLY A 36 10.95 -0.32 -2.87
C GLY A 36 11.31 0.89 -2.03
N TYR A 37 11.06 2.07 -2.59
CA TYR A 37 11.15 3.35 -1.92
C TYR A 37 9.75 3.83 -1.55
N GLY A 38 9.61 4.26 -0.31
CA GLY A 38 8.37 4.87 0.14
C GLY A 38 8.59 6.00 1.11
N ALA A 39 7.51 6.71 1.38
CA ALA A 39 7.49 7.87 2.26
C ALA A 39 6.29 7.84 3.19
N TRP A 40 6.39 8.59 4.29
CA TRP A 40 5.29 8.84 5.20
C TRP A 40 4.57 10.14 4.82
N LEU A 41 3.24 10.06 4.79
CA LEU A 41 2.36 11.20 4.63
C LEU A 41 1.54 11.35 5.92
N HIS A 42 1.60 12.53 6.52
CA HIS A 42 0.87 12.84 7.76
C HIS A 42 -0.30 13.79 7.43
N PRO A 43 -1.56 13.31 7.38
CA PRO A 43 -2.72 14.13 7.04
C PRO A 43 -2.94 15.33 7.95
N ASN A 44 -2.58 15.21 9.23
CA ASN A 44 -2.72 16.26 10.24
C ASN A 44 -1.48 17.16 10.35
N GLY A 45 -0.44 16.91 9.55
CA GLY A 45 0.78 17.72 9.53
C GLY A 45 0.61 19.06 8.79
N ALA A 46 1.45 20.03 9.14
CA ALA A 46 1.45 21.36 8.53
C ALA A 46 1.80 21.35 7.02
N TYR A 47 2.43 20.28 6.53
CA TYR A 47 2.93 20.17 5.16
C TYR A 47 2.15 19.16 4.30
N PHE A 48 0.89 18.88 4.64
CA PHE A 48 0.08 17.89 3.93
C PHE A 48 -0.01 18.17 2.42
N ASP A 49 -0.29 19.42 2.04
CA ASP A 49 -0.42 19.81 0.63
C ASP A 49 0.89 19.68 -0.14
N GLN A 50 2.01 20.06 0.48
CA GLN A 50 3.34 19.91 -0.11
C GLN A 50 3.72 18.43 -0.22
N GLY A 51 3.36 17.61 0.77
CA GLY A 51 3.55 16.17 0.74
C GLY A 51 2.78 15.51 -0.42
N LEU A 52 1.56 15.96 -0.70
CA LEU A 52 0.79 15.48 -1.85
C LEU A 52 1.44 15.87 -3.19
N ALA A 53 2.00 17.09 -3.29
CA ALA A 53 2.72 17.51 -4.49
C ALA A 53 3.97 16.64 -4.71
N LEU A 54 4.76 16.43 -3.65
CA LEU A 54 5.95 15.57 -3.69
C LEU A 54 5.59 14.12 -4.05
N LEU A 55 4.45 13.60 -3.58
CA LEU A 55 4.00 12.26 -3.95
C LEU A 55 3.75 12.10 -5.47
N GLN A 56 3.37 13.19 -6.16
CA GLN A 56 3.20 13.18 -7.61
C GLN A 56 4.53 13.31 -8.36
N ASP A 57 5.46 14.09 -7.80
CA ASP A 57 6.75 14.35 -8.41
C ASP A 57 7.76 13.21 -8.19
N LEU A 58 7.61 12.47 -7.10
CA LEU A 58 8.49 11.37 -6.71
C LEU A 58 7.89 10.05 -7.20
N SER A 59 8.66 9.27 -7.95
CA SER A 59 8.32 7.91 -8.36
C SER A 59 8.46 6.91 -7.21
N LEU A 60 7.72 7.12 -6.12
CA LEU A 60 7.68 6.21 -4.97
C LEU A 60 6.85 4.97 -5.29
N ASP A 61 7.32 3.83 -4.79
CA ASP A 61 6.64 2.54 -4.92
C ASP A 61 5.41 2.47 -3.99
N TRP A 62 5.53 3.07 -2.78
CA TRP A 62 4.44 3.13 -1.82
C TRP A 62 4.47 4.40 -0.96
N VAL A 63 3.30 4.73 -0.40
CA VAL A 63 3.15 5.79 0.61
C VAL A 63 2.43 5.23 1.83
N ALA A 64 3.01 5.44 3.00
CA ALA A 64 2.37 5.14 4.28
C ALA A 64 1.61 6.39 4.75
N ILE A 65 0.31 6.25 4.98
CA ILE A 65 -0.55 7.31 5.50
C ILE A 65 -0.83 7.00 6.96
N GLU A 66 -0.44 7.92 7.84
CA GLU A 66 -0.79 7.84 9.25
C GLU A 66 -2.26 8.23 9.46
N VAL A 67 -3.01 7.36 10.14
CA VAL A 67 -4.41 7.55 10.50
C VAL A 67 -4.48 7.62 12.03
N ASP A 68 -4.45 8.84 12.55
CA ASP A 68 -4.65 9.09 13.99
C ASP A 68 -6.13 8.87 14.32
N TRP A 69 -6.42 7.70 14.89
CA TRP A 69 -7.77 7.23 15.12
C TRP A 69 -8.51 8.12 16.14
N ALA A 70 -7.89 8.45 17.27
CA ALA A 70 -8.51 9.31 18.27
C ALA A 70 -8.83 10.71 17.72
N SER A 71 -8.00 11.25 16.82
CA SER A 71 -8.29 12.53 16.16
C SER A 71 -9.49 12.46 15.21
N MET A 72 -9.70 11.30 14.57
CA MET A 72 -10.75 11.09 13.58
C MET A 72 -12.09 10.66 14.19
N ALA A 73 -12.06 9.92 15.30
CA ALA A 73 -13.22 9.36 15.96
C ALA A 73 -13.09 9.51 17.50
N ALA A 74 -13.31 10.73 17.99
CA ALA A 74 -13.19 11.03 19.42
C ALA A 74 -14.23 10.29 20.29
N SER A 75 -15.38 9.90 19.73
CA SER A 75 -16.39 9.06 20.37
C SER A 75 -16.92 7.98 19.42
N PRO A 76 -17.58 6.92 19.92
CA PRO A 76 -18.11 5.85 19.09
C PRO A 76 -19.13 6.33 18.04
N GLU A 77 -19.86 7.40 18.33
CA GLU A 77 -20.90 7.97 17.47
C GLU A 77 -20.39 9.15 16.61
N ALA A 78 -19.11 9.52 16.76
CA ALA A 78 -18.54 10.63 16.02
C ALA A 78 -18.59 10.36 14.51
N THR A 79 -19.06 11.35 13.74
CA THR A 79 -18.95 11.29 12.28
C THR A 79 -17.50 11.53 11.89
N VAL A 80 -16.92 10.57 11.17
CA VAL A 80 -15.53 10.63 10.73
C VAL A 80 -15.40 11.46 9.46
N ASP A 81 -14.49 12.43 9.47
CA ASP A 81 -14.12 13.19 8.27
C ASP A 81 -12.97 12.49 7.53
N PHE A 82 -13.29 11.94 6.35
CA PHE A 82 -12.32 11.26 5.47
C PHE A 82 -11.71 12.17 4.41
N THR A 83 -12.06 13.46 4.35
CA THR A 83 -11.73 14.36 3.23
C THR A 83 -10.23 14.35 2.89
N LYS A 84 -9.36 14.41 3.89
CA LYS A 84 -7.90 14.38 3.67
C LYS A 84 -7.41 12.99 3.24
N LEU A 85 -7.99 11.92 3.78
CA LEU A 85 -7.63 10.56 3.43
C LEU A 85 -7.99 10.27 1.97
N ASP A 86 -9.20 10.64 1.57
CA ASP A 86 -9.69 10.51 0.19
C ASP A 86 -8.79 11.26 -0.79
N ARG A 87 -8.38 12.49 -0.43
CA ARG A 87 -7.47 13.29 -1.26
C ARG A 87 -6.08 12.65 -1.38
N ALA A 88 -5.56 12.04 -0.32
CA ALA A 88 -4.29 11.33 -0.35
C ALA A 88 -4.36 10.06 -1.21
N VAL A 89 -5.40 9.24 -1.03
CA VAL A 89 -5.63 8.01 -1.82
C VAL A 89 -5.83 8.34 -3.31
N ALA A 90 -6.61 9.38 -3.62
CA ALA A 90 -6.82 9.83 -4.99
C ALA A 90 -5.52 10.36 -5.63
N THR A 91 -4.63 10.93 -4.84
CA THR A 91 -3.31 11.39 -5.32
C THR A 91 -2.40 10.20 -5.60
N ALA A 92 -2.25 9.26 -4.66
CA ALA A 92 -1.47 8.04 -4.83
C ALA A 92 -1.97 7.18 -6.01
N THR A 93 -3.29 7.08 -6.17
CA THR A 93 -3.90 6.33 -7.30
C THR A 93 -3.52 6.94 -8.64
N ARG A 94 -3.49 8.27 -8.75
CA ARG A 94 -3.09 8.97 -9.98
C ARG A 94 -1.60 8.81 -10.30
N SER A 95 -0.74 8.68 -9.29
CA SER A 95 0.70 8.43 -9.46
C SER A 95 1.04 6.94 -9.60
N GLY A 96 0.07 6.04 -9.45
CA GLY A 96 0.32 4.59 -9.47
C GLY A 96 1.05 4.08 -8.23
N THR A 97 1.05 4.86 -7.14
CA THR A 97 1.73 4.54 -5.87
C THR A 97 0.82 3.71 -4.98
N ALA A 98 1.33 2.61 -4.42
CA ALA A 98 0.57 1.80 -3.47
C ALA A 98 0.36 2.54 -2.14
N VAL A 99 -0.78 2.34 -1.49
CA VAL A 99 -1.12 2.99 -0.21
C VAL A 99 -1.05 1.97 0.92
N LEU A 100 -0.33 2.32 1.98
CA LEU A 100 -0.35 1.62 3.26
C LEU A 100 -1.00 2.51 4.31
N PHE A 101 -2.00 2.00 5.04
CA PHE A 101 -2.56 2.71 6.18
C PHE A 101 -1.89 2.23 7.48
N SER A 102 -1.43 3.18 8.29
CA SER A 102 -0.97 2.93 9.65
C SER A 102 -1.96 3.55 10.62
N LEU A 103 -2.73 2.71 11.30
CA LEU A 103 -3.68 3.16 12.31
C LEU A 103 -2.91 3.42 13.62
N THR A 104 -2.92 4.65 14.09
CA THR A 104 -2.21 5.09 15.31
C THR A 104 -3.20 5.67 16.31
N ASN A 105 -2.75 5.79 17.57
CA ASN A 105 -3.46 6.49 18.65
C ASN A 105 -4.94 6.06 18.82
N PRO A 106 -5.19 4.81 19.27
CA PRO A 106 -6.56 4.36 19.51
C PRO A 106 -7.21 5.18 20.64
N PRO A 107 -8.48 5.60 20.49
CA PRO A 107 -9.18 6.34 21.54
C PRO A 107 -9.55 5.43 22.71
N ASP A 108 -9.71 6.03 23.90
CA ASP A 108 -9.98 5.28 25.16
C ASP A 108 -11.18 4.34 25.05
N TRP A 109 -12.26 4.78 24.38
CA TRP A 109 -13.47 3.98 24.18
C TRP A 109 -13.24 2.72 23.33
N ALA A 110 -12.18 2.68 22.52
CA ALA A 110 -11.81 1.56 21.66
C ALA A 110 -10.78 0.62 22.31
N THR A 111 -10.21 1.00 23.45
CA THR A 111 -9.25 0.19 24.20
C THR A 111 -9.96 -0.57 25.33
N THR A 112 -9.69 -1.86 25.48
CA THR A 112 -10.11 -2.63 26.66
C THR A 112 -8.92 -2.80 27.62
N PRO A 113 -9.15 -2.76 28.95
CA PRO A 113 -8.07 -2.95 29.93
C PRO A 113 -7.39 -4.33 29.88
N GLN A 114 -8.02 -5.34 29.24
CA GLN A 114 -7.45 -6.67 29.04
C GLN A 114 -7.02 -6.86 27.59
N ASP A 115 -5.81 -6.39 27.26
CA ASP A 115 -5.12 -6.81 26.05
C ASP A 115 -3.92 -7.71 26.41
N PRO A 116 -3.94 -9.03 26.11
CA PRO A 116 -2.85 -9.95 26.40
C PRO A 116 -1.56 -9.71 25.58
N ILE A 117 -1.55 -8.74 24.66
CA ILE A 117 -0.50 -8.59 23.62
C ILE A 117 0.64 -7.62 24.03
N MET A 118 0.56 -6.98 25.20
CA MET A 118 1.55 -5.97 25.64
C MET A 118 2.76 -6.53 26.44
N PRO A 119 3.50 -7.52 25.90
CA PRO A 119 4.96 -7.45 26.06
C PRO A 119 5.78 -7.68 24.77
N ARG A 120 5.17 -8.04 23.62
CA ARG A 120 5.95 -8.53 22.45
C ARG A 120 6.38 -7.47 21.43
N LEU A 121 5.85 -6.26 21.47
CA LEU A 121 6.11 -5.25 20.41
C LEU A 121 7.27 -4.29 20.71
N ARG A 122 7.91 -4.37 21.89
CA ARG A 122 9.04 -3.49 22.26
C ARG A 122 10.35 -3.84 21.53
N ASN A 123 10.42 -4.99 20.84
CA ASN A 123 11.67 -5.53 20.26
C ASN A 123 11.66 -5.61 18.72
N LEU A 124 10.75 -4.93 18.03
CA LEU A 124 10.64 -5.01 16.56
C LEU A 124 10.73 -3.66 15.83
N PHE A 125 11.22 -2.62 16.50
CA PHE A 125 11.69 -1.39 15.88
C PHE A 125 13.07 -1.03 16.42
#